data_AF-A0A3P8N9Y1-F1
#
_entry.id   AF-A0A3P8N9Y1-F1
#
_cell.length_a   1.000
_cell.length_b   1.000
_cell.length_c   1.000
_cell.angle_alpha   90.00
_cell.angle_beta   90.00
_cell.angle_gamma   90.00
#
_symmetry.space_group_name_H-M   'P 1'
#
loop_
_entity.id
_entity.type
_entity.pdbx_description
1 polymer ?
#
loop_
_entity_poly.entity_id
_entity_poly.type
_entity_poly.pdbx_seq_one_letter_code
_entity_poly.pdbx_strand_id
1 'polypeptide(L)'
;MPMTLAYWDIRGLAQPIRLLLEYTGEEYEDKYYVCGEAPNYDKTCWTDVKSKLGLDFPNLPYLLDGDRKITQSNAIMRYIARKHNMCGETEGEKVRVDIIENQSMDFRNGFVRLCYTNFDEMKPDYLKMLPNTLKQFSDFLGDRKWFAGDKITFVDFIMYELLDQHRLFDSKCLDDCKNLTDFLNRFELGQHIRLLLEYTGDKYEEKQYVCGEAPDYDKSQWTDVKFKLGMDFPNLPYLVDGNRKIPQSNAIMRYIARKHNMCGETEDEKIRVDVLENQAMDLRLAFIKLTYLNIDQKPDYLKNLQCTLKQFSDFLGGRKWFVGDKITFVDFVMYELLDEHRALEPKCLENFKNLNDLMKRFEALERIAAYMKSPRFMKCPINNRMAQWGK
;
A
#
# COMPACT_ATOMS: atom_id res chain seq x y z
N MET A 1 25.40 -11.98 11.57
CA MET A 1 25.27 -10.52 11.74
C MET A 1 24.16 -10.07 10.81
N PRO A 2 23.36 -9.06 11.18
CA PRO A 2 22.42 -8.44 10.23
C PRO A 2 23.20 -7.88 9.03
N MET A 3 22.50 -7.62 7.94
CA MET A 3 23.13 -6.91 6.82
C MET A 3 23.52 -5.49 7.24
N THR A 4 24.47 -4.85 6.57
CA THR A 4 24.66 -3.40 6.69
C THR A 4 24.34 -2.75 5.36
N LEU A 5 23.19 -2.09 5.25
CA LEU A 5 22.89 -1.16 4.15
C LEU A 5 23.51 0.18 4.51
N ALA A 6 24.27 0.79 3.61
CA ALA A 6 24.85 2.09 3.86
C ALA A 6 24.61 3.08 2.72
N TYR A 7 24.22 4.30 3.07
CA TYR A 7 23.92 5.36 2.11
C TYR A 7 24.08 6.75 2.74
N TRP A 8 23.85 7.80 1.96
CA TRP A 8 23.64 9.14 2.48
C TRP A 8 22.39 9.19 3.38
N ASP A 9 22.36 10.15 4.31
CA ASP A 9 21.20 10.44 5.20
C ASP A 9 20.03 11.12 4.45
N ILE A 10 19.50 10.43 3.45
CA ILE A 10 18.34 10.80 2.62
C ILE A 10 17.64 9.52 2.12
N ARG A 11 16.42 9.66 1.55
CA ARG A 11 15.73 8.57 0.81
C ARG A 11 16.59 8.06 -0.36
N GLY A 12 16.76 8.90 -1.39
CA GLY A 12 17.66 8.67 -2.54
C GLY A 12 17.60 7.26 -3.14
N LEU A 13 18.78 6.67 -3.42
CA LEU A 13 18.92 5.33 -3.99
C LEU A 13 18.67 4.19 -2.99
N ALA A 14 18.71 4.47 -1.68
CA ALA A 14 18.55 3.46 -0.64
C ALA A 14 17.09 3.20 -0.24
N GLN A 15 16.18 4.15 -0.46
CA GLN A 15 14.78 3.98 -0.04
C GLN A 15 14.05 2.77 -0.66
N PRO A 16 14.21 2.43 -1.96
CA PRO A 16 13.65 1.18 -2.50
C PRO A 16 14.24 -0.06 -1.81
N ILE A 17 15.51 0.00 -1.42
CA ILE A 17 16.23 -1.08 -0.74
C ILE A 17 15.68 -1.26 0.66
N ARG A 18 15.48 -0.18 1.42
CA ARG A 18 14.82 -0.18 2.73
C ARG A 18 13.43 -0.79 2.63
N LEU A 19 12.58 -0.31 1.72
CA LEU A 19 11.22 -0.83 1.55
C LEU A 19 11.21 -2.33 1.19
N LEU A 20 12.16 -2.80 0.39
CA LEU A 20 12.30 -4.22 0.07
C LEU A 20 12.81 -5.05 1.26
N LEU A 21 13.78 -4.55 2.04
CA LEU A 21 14.27 -5.22 3.26
C LEU A 21 13.15 -5.34 4.31
N GLU A 22 12.41 -4.25 4.55
CA GLU A 22 11.23 -4.25 5.43
C GLU A 22 10.14 -5.22 4.95
N TYR A 23 9.88 -5.29 3.64
CA TYR A 23 8.87 -6.20 3.07
C TYR A 23 9.30 -7.68 3.14
N THR A 24 10.59 -7.95 2.94
CA THR A 24 11.15 -9.32 2.98
C THR A 24 11.45 -9.79 4.41
N GLY A 25 11.46 -8.88 5.39
CA GLY A 25 11.77 -9.19 6.79
C GLY A 25 13.26 -9.46 7.05
N GLU A 26 14.15 -9.02 6.17
CA GLU A 26 15.61 -9.16 6.34
C GLU A 26 16.12 -8.17 7.39
N GLU A 27 16.84 -8.66 8.40
CA GLU A 27 17.46 -7.81 9.41
C GLU A 27 18.66 -7.03 8.82
N TYR A 28 18.62 -5.71 8.95
CA TYR A 28 19.70 -4.83 8.52
C TYR A 28 19.97 -3.67 9.50
N GLU A 29 21.24 -3.26 9.56
CA GLU A 29 21.69 -1.97 10.06
C GLU A 29 21.63 -0.97 8.89
N ASP A 30 20.93 0.16 9.06
CA ASP A 30 20.97 1.28 8.12
C ASP A 30 22.04 2.28 8.57
N LYS A 31 23.17 2.28 7.88
CA LYS A 31 24.34 3.09 8.19
C LYS A 31 24.35 4.36 7.35
N TYR A 32 24.07 5.49 7.99
CA TYR A 32 24.06 6.78 7.34
C TYR A 32 25.45 7.43 7.25
N TYR A 33 25.72 8.06 6.11
CA TYR A 33 26.75 9.08 5.94
C TYR A 33 26.07 10.44 5.84
N VAL A 34 26.43 11.38 6.73
CA VAL A 34 25.86 12.72 6.75
C VAL A 34 26.74 13.66 5.93
N CYS A 35 26.17 14.29 4.90
CA CYS A 35 26.84 15.33 4.14
C CYS A 35 26.87 16.63 4.97
N GLY A 36 28.01 17.33 4.98
CA GLY A 36 28.12 18.65 5.61
C GLY A 36 27.22 19.70 4.96
N GLU A 37 27.04 20.83 5.66
CA GLU A 37 26.13 21.90 5.24
C GLU A 37 26.60 22.67 3.99
N ALA A 38 25.67 23.42 3.40
CA ALA A 38 25.95 24.35 2.32
C ALA A 38 26.88 25.50 2.79
N PRO A 39 27.69 26.10 1.88
CA PRO A 39 27.80 25.79 0.45
C PRO A 39 28.79 24.66 0.14
N ASN A 40 29.54 24.16 1.14
CA ASN A 40 30.70 23.31 0.91
C ASN A 40 30.33 21.82 0.73
N TYR A 41 29.22 21.36 1.31
CA TYR A 41 28.72 19.99 1.18
C TYR A 41 29.77 18.92 1.45
N ASP A 42 30.42 19.00 2.62
CA ASP A 42 31.54 18.12 2.96
C ASP A 42 31.14 16.63 2.93
N LYS A 43 32.00 15.81 2.34
CA LYS A 43 31.81 14.38 2.12
C LYS A 43 32.98 13.54 2.64
N THR A 44 33.90 14.13 3.42
CA THR A 44 35.02 13.44 4.11
C THR A 44 34.56 12.19 4.86
N CYS A 45 33.40 12.26 5.53
CA CYS A 45 32.75 11.14 6.21
C CYS A 45 32.63 9.86 5.36
N TRP A 46 32.53 10.01 4.03
CA TRP A 46 32.54 8.93 3.05
C TRP A 46 33.87 8.80 2.29
N THR A 47 34.44 9.91 1.80
CA THR A 47 35.64 9.86 0.93
C THR A 47 36.86 9.29 1.64
N ASP A 48 36.95 9.48 2.96
CA ASP A 48 38.11 9.07 3.77
C ASP A 48 38.03 7.60 4.20
N VAL A 49 36.85 6.97 4.04
CA VAL A 49 36.61 5.57 4.42
C VAL A 49 36.39 4.64 3.22
N LYS A 50 35.87 5.13 2.09
CA LYS A 50 35.40 4.27 0.98
C LYS A 50 36.43 3.26 0.47
N SER A 51 37.70 3.65 0.34
CA SER A 51 38.79 2.77 -0.12
C SER A 51 39.21 1.72 0.91
N LYS A 52 38.88 1.90 2.19
CA LYS A 52 39.24 1.02 3.31
C LYS A 52 38.23 -0.11 3.53
N LEU A 53 37.04 -0.01 2.94
CA LEU A 53 35.97 -1.01 3.09
C LEU A 53 36.21 -2.29 2.27
N GLY A 54 37.14 -2.26 1.32
CA GLY A 54 37.42 -3.39 0.42
C GLY A 54 36.19 -3.78 -0.41
N LEU A 55 35.53 -2.78 -1.01
CA LEU A 55 34.48 -2.92 -2.03
C LEU A 55 35.16 -2.92 -3.41
N ASP A 56 34.69 -3.73 -4.36
CA ASP A 56 35.29 -3.79 -5.70
C ASP A 56 35.17 -2.45 -6.45
N PHE A 57 34.03 -1.77 -6.30
CA PHE A 57 33.77 -0.44 -6.87
C PHE A 57 33.20 0.51 -5.79
N PRO A 58 34.06 1.14 -4.95
CA PRO A 58 33.60 1.87 -3.75
C PRO A 58 32.64 3.04 -4.05
N ASN A 59 31.34 2.79 -3.86
CA ASN A 59 30.26 3.76 -4.05
C ASN A 59 29.12 3.54 -3.03
N LEU A 60 28.20 4.50 -2.95
CA LEU A 60 26.96 4.41 -2.17
C LEU A 60 25.75 4.28 -3.13
N PRO A 61 24.74 3.45 -2.82
CA PRO A 61 24.67 2.57 -1.65
C PRO A 61 25.58 1.34 -1.77
N TYR A 62 25.97 0.80 -0.62
CA TYR A 62 26.53 -0.54 -0.50
C TYR A 62 25.72 -1.37 0.51
N LEU A 63 25.71 -2.70 0.32
CA LEU A 63 25.17 -3.69 1.24
C LEU A 63 26.28 -4.67 1.63
N LEU A 64 26.41 -4.95 2.91
CA LEU A 64 27.25 -6.03 3.45
C LEU A 64 26.33 -7.16 3.94
N ASP A 65 26.51 -8.39 3.46
CA ASP A 65 25.80 -9.59 3.95
C ASP A 65 26.82 -10.73 4.14
N GLY A 66 27.34 -10.83 5.36
CA GLY A 66 28.48 -11.70 5.69
C GLY A 66 29.71 -11.31 4.88
N ASP A 67 30.29 -12.28 4.16
CA ASP A 67 31.44 -12.05 3.28
C ASP A 67 31.07 -11.32 1.98
N ARG A 68 29.76 -11.16 1.66
CA ARG A 68 29.32 -10.49 0.44
C ARG A 68 29.32 -8.98 0.61
N LYS A 69 29.96 -8.29 -0.33
CA LYS A 69 30.04 -6.84 -0.38
C LYS A 69 29.49 -6.36 -1.71
N ILE A 70 28.34 -5.71 -1.70
CA ILE A 70 27.56 -5.43 -2.91
C ILE A 70 27.38 -3.92 -3.03
N THR A 71 27.91 -3.34 -4.10
CA THR A 71 27.71 -1.93 -4.48
C THR A 71 26.72 -1.83 -5.64
N GLN A 72 26.18 -0.62 -5.87
CA GLN A 72 25.11 -0.30 -6.84
C GLN A 72 23.71 -0.71 -6.34
N SER A 73 22.78 0.24 -6.33
CA SER A 73 21.41 0.03 -5.81
C SER A 73 20.70 -1.16 -6.46
N ASN A 74 20.78 -1.26 -7.79
CA ASN A 74 20.07 -2.29 -8.55
C ASN A 74 20.66 -3.69 -8.31
N ALA A 75 21.98 -3.80 -8.14
CA ALA A 75 22.63 -5.06 -7.78
C ALA A 75 22.25 -5.51 -6.35
N ILE A 76 22.12 -4.56 -5.42
CA ILE A 76 21.63 -4.81 -4.05
C ILE A 76 20.16 -5.25 -4.07
N MET A 77 19.29 -4.53 -4.78
CA MET A 77 17.88 -4.90 -4.96
C MET A 77 17.74 -6.32 -5.51
N ARG A 78 18.43 -6.63 -6.62
CA ARG A 78 18.46 -7.97 -7.21
C ARG A 78 19.04 -9.04 -6.28
N TYR A 79 19.99 -8.70 -5.41
CA TYR A 79 20.54 -9.64 -4.43
C TYR A 79 19.48 -10.04 -3.40
N ILE A 80 18.84 -9.06 -2.75
CA ILE A 80 17.76 -9.30 -1.79
C ILE A 80 16.62 -10.05 -2.50
N ALA A 81 16.18 -9.58 -3.66
CA ALA A 81 15.11 -10.19 -4.44
C ALA A 81 15.33 -11.67 -4.72
N ARG A 82 16.56 -12.09 -5.05
CA ARG A 82 16.88 -13.51 -5.28
C ARG A 82 16.80 -14.36 -4.01
N LYS A 83 17.05 -13.82 -2.81
CA LYS A 83 16.87 -14.55 -1.55
C LYS A 83 15.38 -14.84 -1.27
N HIS A 84 14.49 -14.02 -1.80
CA HIS A 84 13.03 -14.07 -1.54
C HIS A 84 12.17 -14.42 -2.77
N ASN A 85 12.78 -14.89 -3.87
CA ASN A 85 12.12 -15.23 -5.14
C ASN A 85 11.35 -14.07 -5.83
N MET A 86 11.78 -12.82 -5.63
CA MET A 86 11.11 -11.60 -6.11
C MET A 86 11.65 -11.05 -7.43
N CYS A 87 12.23 -11.91 -8.28
CA CYS A 87 12.79 -11.53 -9.59
C CYS A 87 11.89 -11.88 -10.80
N GLY A 88 10.65 -12.31 -10.56
CA GLY A 88 9.78 -12.92 -11.57
C GLY A 88 9.99 -14.43 -11.67
N GLU A 89 8.90 -15.18 -11.84
CA GLU A 89 8.92 -16.65 -11.83
C GLU A 89 9.09 -17.20 -13.25
N THR A 90 8.41 -16.57 -14.22
CA THR A 90 8.52 -16.88 -15.65
C THR A 90 9.57 -16.02 -16.36
N GLU A 91 10.11 -16.49 -17.48
CA GLU A 91 11.00 -15.69 -18.33
C GLU A 91 10.34 -14.39 -18.81
N GLY A 92 9.02 -14.40 -19.05
CA GLY A 92 8.27 -13.21 -19.42
C GLY A 92 8.20 -12.16 -18.30
N GLU A 93 8.12 -12.58 -17.04
CA GLU A 93 8.19 -11.66 -15.89
C GLU A 93 9.62 -11.15 -15.67
N LYS A 94 10.63 -12.02 -15.77
CA LYS A 94 12.05 -11.62 -15.65
C LYS A 94 12.43 -10.56 -16.68
N VAL A 95 12.00 -10.73 -17.94
CA VAL A 95 12.20 -9.72 -19.00
C VAL A 95 11.52 -8.38 -18.64
N ARG A 96 10.32 -8.40 -18.03
CA ARG A 96 9.66 -7.14 -17.59
C ARG A 96 10.36 -6.49 -16.39
N VAL A 97 10.84 -7.30 -15.44
CA VAL A 97 11.68 -6.88 -14.32
C VAL A 97 12.94 -6.18 -14.85
N ASP A 98 13.66 -6.79 -15.78
CA ASP A 98 14.88 -6.21 -16.35
C ASP A 98 14.60 -4.90 -17.11
N ILE A 99 13.51 -4.82 -17.88
CA ILE A 99 13.13 -3.58 -18.58
C ILE A 99 12.82 -2.45 -17.59
N ILE A 100 12.01 -2.70 -16.55
CA ILE A 100 11.62 -1.65 -15.60
C ILE A 100 12.76 -1.28 -14.66
N GLU A 101 13.64 -2.21 -14.28
CA GLU A 101 14.83 -1.86 -13.52
C GLU A 101 15.68 -0.81 -14.26
N ASN A 102 15.87 -0.95 -15.58
CA ASN A 102 16.65 -0.02 -16.37
C ASN A 102 15.89 1.27 -16.67
N GLN A 103 14.63 1.19 -17.12
CA GLN A 103 13.80 2.37 -17.42
C GLN A 103 13.59 3.26 -16.18
N SER A 104 13.42 2.65 -15.00
CA SER A 104 13.31 3.37 -13.73
C SER A 104 14.62 4.06 -13.32
N MET A 105 15.77 3.51 -13.69
CA MET A 105 17.07 4.15 -13.48
C MET A 105 17.26 5.36 -14.39
N ASP A 106 16.87 5.28 -15.67
CA ASP A 106 16.93 6.42 -16.59
C ASP A 106 15.99 7.55 -16.15
N PHE A 107 14.77 7.22 -15.73
CA PHE A 107 13.82 8.20 -15.16
C PHE A 107 14.39 8.87 -13.90
N ARG A 108 14.96 8.08 -12.98
CA ARG A 108 15.67 8.58 -11.80
C ARG A 108 16.83 9.51 -12.17
N ASN A 109 17.65 9.14 -13.14
CA ASN A 109 18.80 9.94 -13.59
C ASN A 109 18.37 11.28 -14.20
N GLY A 110 17.23 11.30 -14.91
CA GLY A 110 16.59 12.54 -15.37
C GLY A 110 16.22 13.46 -14.20
N PHE A 111 15.55 12.93 -13.17
CA PHE A 111 15.16 13.69 -11.98
C PHE A 111 16.38 14.16 -11.16
N VAL A 112 17.39 13.31 -10.97
CA VAL A 112 18.66 13.66 -10.32
C VAL A 112 19.37 14.79 -11.08
N ARG A 113 19.41 14.74 -12.41
CA ARG A 113 19.99 15.82 -13.23
C ARG A 113 19.26 17.15 -13.01
N LEU A 114 17.92 17.13 -12.95
CA LEU A 114 17.12 18.31 -12.63
C LEU A 114 17.50 18.88 -11.24
N CYS A 115 17.56 18.04 -10.21
CA CYS A 115 17.79 18.47 -8.83
C CYS A 115 19.22 18.97 -8.54
N TYR A 116 20.24 18.53 -9.29
CA TYR A 116 21.65 18.83 -9.01
C TYR A 116 22.34 19.70 -10.09
N THR A 117 21.57 20.35 -10.97
CA THR A 117 22.08 21.34 -11.92
C THR A 117 21.26 22.64 -11.83
N ASN A 118 20.82 23.22 -12.94
CA ASN A 118 20.06 24.47 -12.97
C ASN A 118 18.57 24.18 -12.74
N PHE A 119 18.20 23.82 -11.50
CA PHE A 119 16.85 23.35 -11.14
C PHE A 119 15.73 24.27 -11.65
N ASP A 120 15.83 25.58 -11.38
CA ASP A 120 14.78 26.55 -11.74
C ASP A 120 14.63 26.73 -13.26
N GLU A 121 15.73 26.64 -14.02
CA GLU A 121 15.72 26.74 -15.49
C GLU A 121 15.21 25.45 -16.14
N MET A 122 15.57 24.28 -15.60
CA MET A 122 15.22 22.98 -16.17
C MET A 122 13.85 22.46 -15.73
N LYS A 123 13.30 22.92 -14.60
CA LYS A 123 12.02 22.46 -14.05
C LYS A 123 10.83 22.60 -15.03
N PRO A 124 10.65 23.72 -15.77
CA PRO A 124 9.54 23.86 -16.71
C PRO A 124 9.57 22.82 -17.83
N ASP A 125 10.73 22.58 -18.45
CA ASP A 125 10.88 21.59 -19.51
C ASP A 125 10.78 20.15 -18.98
N TYR A 126 11.27 19.89 -17.77
CA TYR A 126 11.10 18.59 -17.11
C TYR A 126 9.61 18.29 -16.86
N LEU A 127 8.86 19.24 -16.27
CA LEU A 127 7.42 19.09 -16.04
C LEU A 127 6.62 18.93 -17.35
N LYS A 128 7.05 19.58 -18.43
CA LYS A 128 6.47 19.40 -19.77
C LYS A 128 6.71 18.00 -20.36
N MET A 129 7.80 17.34 -19.99
CA MET A 129 8.15 15.99 -20.46
C MET A 129 7.71 14.87 -19.51
N LEU A 130 7.42 15.19 -18.25
CA LEU A 130 7.05 14.24 -17.20
C LEU A 130 5.77 13.43 -17.55
N PRO A 131 4.66 14.01 -18.05
CA PRO A 131 3.48 13.25 -18.45
C PRO A 131 3.76 12.21 -19.54
N ASN A 132 4.60 12.54 -20.53
CA ASN A 132 4.98 11.58 -21.58
C ASN A 132 5.79 10.40 -21.03
N THR A 133 6.62 10.65 -20.01
CA THR A 133 7.45 9.63 -19.36
C THR A 133 6.59 8.74 -18.44
N LEU A 134 5.70 9.34 -17.66
CA LEU A 134 4.73 8.61 -16.83
C LEU A 134 3.76 7.80 -17.68
N LYS A 135 3.35 8.30 -18.85
CA LYS A 135 2.56 7.52 -19.82
C LYS A 135 3.30 6.26 -20.28
N GLN A 136 4.61 6.30 -20.50
CA GLN A 136 5.38 5.09 -20.87
C GLN A 136 5.36 4.04 -19.75
N PHE A 137 5.48 4.46 -18.48
CA PHE A 137 5.33 3.54 -17.34
C PHE A 137 3.90 3.02 -17.19
N SER A 138 2.89 3.86 -17.44
CA SER A 138 1.48 3.48 -17.45
C SER A 138 1.19 2.45 -18.54
N ASP A 139 1.62 2.70 -19.78
CA ASP A 139 1.49 1.78 -20.90
C ASP A 139 2.23 0.45 -20.65
N PHE A 140 3.40 0.51 -20.00
CA PHE A 140 4.15 -0.68 -19.62
C PHE A 140 3.50 -1.48 -18.49
N LEU A 141 2.95 -0.83 -17.46
CA LEU A 141 2.18 -1.51 -16.42
C LEU A 141 0.94 -2.17 -17.03
N GLY A 142 0.23 -1.44 -17.89
CA GLY A 142 -1.02 -1.87 -18.50
C GLY A 142 -2.05 -2.24 -17.42
N ASP A 143 -2.68 -3.40 -17.58
CA ASP A 143 -3.67 -3.93 -16.64
C ASP A 143 -3.06 -4.80 -15.50
N ARG A 144 -1.73 -4.94 -15.43
CA ARG A 144 -1.07 -5.77 -14.41
C ARG A 144 -1.19 -5.14 -13.02
N LYS A 145 -1.26 -6.00 -11.99
CA LYS A 145 -1.27 -5.56 -10.58
C LYS A 145 0.05 -4.90 -10.17
N TRP A 146 1.16 -5.43 -10.68
CA TRP A 146 2.55 -5.05 -10.47
C TRP A 146 3.31 -4.97 -11.82
N PHE A 147 4.45 -4.31 -11.88
CA PHE A 147 5.16 -4.05 -13.14
C PHE A 147 5.61 -5.32 -13.88
N ALA A 148 5.93 -6.39 -13.14
CA ALA A 148 6.31 -7.68 -13.71
C ALA A 148 5.09 -8.54 -14.12
N GLY A 149 3.99 -8.49 -13.35
CA GLY A 149 2.88 -9.45 -13.43
C GLY A 149 1.91 -9.31 -12.25
N ASP A 150 1.37 -10.44 -11.77
CA ASP A 150 0.37 -10.46 -10.70
C ASP A 150 0.98 -10.59 -9.29
N LYS A 151 2.26 -10.96 -9.21
CA LYS A 151 3.07 -11.00 -7.99
C LYS A 151 3.99 -9.78 -7.91
N ILE A 152 4.19 -9.28 -6.69
CA ILE A 152 5.11 -8.17 -6.42
C ILE A 152 6.57 -8.63 -6.57
N THR A 153 7.37 -7.79 -7.20
CA THR A 153 8.79 -8.00 -7.47
C THR A 153 9.61 -6.82 -6.97
N PHE A 154 10.93 -6.93 -6.96
CA PHE A 154 11.77 -5.84 -6.42
C PHE A 154 11.63 -4.51 -7.17
N VAL A 155 11.29 -4.53 -8.47
CA VAL A 155 11.13 -3.31 -9.26
C VAL A 155 9.91 -2.49 -8.86
N ASP A 156 8.93 -3.12 -8.22
CA ASP A 156 7.75 -2.44 -7.68
C ASP A 156 8.13 -1.52 -6.51
N PHE A 157 9.17 -1.85 -5.74
CA PHE A 157 9.69 -0.95 -4.70
C PHE A 157 10.47 0.23 -5.28
N ILE A 158 11.13 0.03 -6.42
CA ILE A 158 11.82 1.11 -7.16
C ILE A 158 10.78 2.07 -7.76
N MET A 159 9.73 1.52 -8.39
CA MET A 159 8.67 2.31 -9.01
C MET A 159 7.77 3.00 -7.98
N TYR A 160 7.47 2.38 -6.84
CA TYR A 160 6.76 3.03 -5.73
C TYR A 160 7.51 4.28 -5.27
N GLU A 161 8.81 4.14 -4.97
CA GLU A 161 9.63 5.27 -4.53
C GLU A 161 9.68 6.40 -5.55
N LEU A 162 9.84 6.07 -6.84
CA LEU A 162 9.94 7.08 -7.89
C LEU A 162 8.61 7.80 -8.12
N LEU A 163 7.50 7.07 -8.16
CA LEU A 163 6.18 7.67 -8.35
C LEU A 163 5.74 8.47 -7.11
N ASP A 164 6.14 8.07 -5.91
CA ASP A 164 5.94 8.85 -4.68
C ASP A 164 6.77 10.14 -4.66
N GLN A 165 8.06 10.08 -5.01
CA GLN A 165 8.90 11.28 -5.16
C GLN A 165 8.33 12.26 -6.19
N HIS A 166 7.82 11.76 -7.32
CA HIS A 166 7.22 12.63 -8.34
C HIS A 166 5.89 13.22 -7.89
N ARG A 167 5.05 12.50 -7.12
CA ARG A 167 3.85 13.06 -6.50
C ARG A 167 4.17 14.12 -5.44
N LEU A 168 5.33 14.04 -4.77
CA LEU A 168 5.80 15.11 -3.88
C LEU A 168 6.33 16.33 -4.65
N PHE A 169 6.93 16.12 -5.83
CA PHE A 169 7.47 17.19 -6.68
C PHE A 169 6.37 17.96 -7.44
N ASP A 170 5.36 17.23 -7.93
CA ASP A 170 4.13 17.74 -8.52
C ASP A 170 2.98 16.80 -8.13
N SER A 171 2.09 17.27 -7.27
CA SER A 171 0.98 16.46 -6.75
C SER A 171 -0.03 16.03 -7.81
N LYS A 172 0.07 16.57 -9.03
CA LYS A 172 -0.82 16.29 -10.16
C LYS A 172 -0.20 15.42 -11.27
N CYS A 173 1.06 15.02 -11.13
CA CYS A 173 1.76 14.35 -12.23
C CYS A 173 1.15 12.98 -12.61
N LEU A 174 0.31 12.38 -11.76
CA LEU A 174 -0.35 11.10 -11.99
C LEU A 174 -1.85 11.22 -12.32
N ASP A 175 -2.37 12.44 -12.49
CA ASP A 175 -3.80 12.73 -12.80
C ASP A 175 -4.24 12.10 -14.14
N ASP A 176 -3.30 11.83 -15.06
CA ASP A 176 -3.56 11.10 -16.32
C ASP A 176 -3.22 9.60 -16.25
N CYS A 177 -2.57 9.12 -15.19
CA CYS A 177 -2.01 7.76 -15.09
C CYS A 177 -2.80 6.88 -14.10
N LYS A 178 -4.07 6.61 -14.42
CA LYS A 178 -5.02 5.91 -13.54
C LYS A 178 -4.72 4.41 -13.27
N ASN A 179 -3.57 3.86 -13.69
CA ASN A 179 -3.07 2.55 -13.22
C ASN A 179 -1.81 2.65 -12.33
N LEU A 180 -0.90 3.60 -12.59
CA LEU A 180 0.28 3.89 -11.75
C LEU A 180 -0.12 4.25 -10.32
N THR A 181 -1.18 5.05 -10.18
CA THR A 181 -1.73 5.32 -8.86
C THR A 181 -2.49 4.11 -8.30
N ASP A 182 -3.12 3.26 -9.14
CA ASP A 182 -3.54 1.86 -8.81
C ASP A 182 -2.53 1.14 -7.91
N PHE A 183 -1.31 1.11 -8.43
CA PHE A 183 -0.16 0.46 -7.88
C PHE A 183 0.36 1.12 -6.59
N LEU A 184 0.40 2.45 -6.49
CA LEU A 184 0.97 3.14 -5.32
C LEU A 184 0.21 2.89 -4.00
N ASN A 185 -1.11 2.98 -4.02
CA ASN A 185 -1.96 2.83 -2.84
C ASN A 185 -2.48 1.39 -2.66
N ARG A 186 -1.91 0.42 -3.38
CA ARG A 186 -2.01 -1.01 -3.00
C ARG A 186 -1.30 -1.35 -1.67
N PHE A 187 -0.91 -0.34 -0.90
CA PHE A 187 0.08 -0.37 0.20
C PHE A 187 -0.48 0.04 1.61
N GLU A 188 -1.72 0.58 1.81
CA GLU A 188 -2.27 1.05 3.15
C GLU A 188 -3.84 1.04 3.34
N LEU A 189 -4.48 0.22 4.23
CA LEU A 189 -5.83 0.48 4.86
C LEU A 189 -6.30 -0.56 5.93
N GLY A 190 -7.40 -0.28 6.66
CA GLY A 190 -8.36 -1.29 7.19
C GLY A 190 -9.23 -0.91 8.42
N GLN A 191 -10.58 -1.01 8.37
CA GLN A 191 -11.50 -0.69 9.49
C GLN A 191 -12.64 -1.73 9.76
N HIS A 192 -13.14 -2.45 8.75
CA HIS A 192 -14.22 -3.48 8.72
C HIS A 192 -14.25 -4.50 9.89
N ILE A 193 -13.12 -4.71 10.55
CA ILE A 193 -12.96 -5.57 11.73
C ILE A 193 -13.89 -5.15 12.88
N ARG A 194 -14.02 -3.83 13.12
CA ARG A 194 -14.83 -3.31 14.25
C ARG A 194 -16.30 -3.71 14.12
N LEU A 195 -16.86 -3.57 12.91
CA LEU A 195 -18.26 -3.92 12.62
C LEU A 195 -18.54 -5.41 12.90
N LEU A 196 -17.59 -6.30 12.57
CA LEU A 196 -17.75 -7.74 12.80
C LEU A 196 -17.71 -8.10 14.29
N LEU A 197 -16.82 -7.48 15.07
CA LEU A 197 -16.75 -7.65 16.53
C LEU A 197 -18.06 -7.20 17.21
N GLU A 198 -18.59 -6.04 16.81
CA GLU A 198 -19.85 -5.50 17.33
C GLU A 198 -21.06 -6.39 16.99
N TYR A 199 -21.14 -6.88 15.75
CA TYR A 199 -22.23 -7.78 15.34
C TYR A 199 -22.19 -9.11 16.10
N THR A 200 -21.02 -9.72 16.19
CA THR A 200 -20.83 -10.99 16.93
C THR A 200 -20.98 -10.82 18.44
N GLY A 201 -20.78 -9.60 18.95
CA GLY A 201 -20.84 -9.28 20.37
C GLY A 201 -19.60 -9.77 21.12
N ASP A 202 -18.50 -9.99 20.40
CA ASP A 202 -17.20 -10.26 20.99
C ASP A 202 -16.76 -9.05 21.83
N LYS A 203 -16.34 -9.28 23.06
CA LYS A 203 -15.74 -8.23 23.90
C LYS A 203 -14.33 -7.96 23.40
N TYR A 204 -14.03 -6.71 23.09
CA TYR A 204 -12.70 -6.27 22.68
C TYR A 204 -12.35 -4.93 23.32
N GLU A 205 -11.05 -4.67 23.40
CA GLU A 205 -10.48 -3.35 23.66
C GLU A 205 -9.69 -2.94 22.42
N GLU A 206 -9.70 -1.65 22.09
CA GLU A 206 -9.00 -1.14 20.91
C GLU A 206 -7.77 -0.34 21.30
N LYS A 207 -6.59 -0.76 20.79
CA LYS A 207 -5.37 0.04 20.90
C LYS A 207 -5.20 0.89 19.65
N GLN A 208 -5.58 2.16 19.76
CA GLN A 208 -5.33 3.16 18.73
C GLN A 208 -3.93 3.74 18.89
N TYR A 209 -3.24 3.93 17.76
CA TYR A 209 -1.94 4.59 17.67
C TYR A 209 -2.14 5.90 16.92
N VAL A 210 -1.86 7.02 17.59
CA VAL A 210 -2.03 8.34 16.99
C VAL A 210 -0.81 8.66 16.13
N CYS A 211 -1.05 8.99 14.86
CA CYS A 211 -0.07 9.62 13.98
C CYS A 211 -0.07 11.13 14.27
N GLY A 212 1.10 11.73 14.48
CA GLY A 212 1.26 13.15 14.82
C GLY A 212 0.67 14.11 13.78
N GLU A 213 0.63 15.40 14.12
CA GLU A 213 0.25 16.43 13.15
C GLU A 213 1.33 16.59 12.08
N ALA A 214 0.96 17.22 10.96
CA ALA A 214 1.94 17.70 9.98
C ALA A 214 2.83 18.79 10.62
N PRO A 215 4.13 18.89 10.25
CA PRO A 215 4.81 18.10 9.22
C PRO A 215 5.41 16.77 9.73
N ASP A 216 5.54 16.61 11.05
CA ASP A 216 6.38 15.55 11.63
C ASP A 216 5.74 14.16 11.55
N TYR A 217 4.40 14.10 11.54
CA TYR A 217 3.61 12.86 11.45
C TYR A 217 4.09 11.76 12.42
N ASP A 218 4.45 12.15 13.65
CA ASP A 218 5.09 11.28 14.65
C ASP A 218 4.36 9.93 14.81
N LYS A 219 5.11 8.84 14.75
CA LYS A 219 4.61 7.46 14.86
C LYS A 219 5.12 6.75 16.11
N SER A 220 5.80 7.47 17.02
CA SER A 220 6.39 6.99 18.28
C SER A 220 5.50 5.98 19.00
N GLN A 221 4.24 6.33 19.22
CA GLN A 221 3.25 5.49 19.91
C GLN A 221 3.17 4.06 19.35
N TRP A 222 3.29 3.89 18.03
CA TRP A 222 3.31 2.58 17.37
C TRP A 222 4.72 1.99 17.33
N THR A 223 5.71 2.75 16.86
CA THR A 223 7.08 2.26 16.65
C THR A 223 7.74 1.79 17.94
N ASP A 224 7.42 2.44 19.07
CA ASP A 224 7.95 2.10 20.40
C ASP A 224 7.47 0.74 20.91
N VAL A 225 6.36 0.20 20.37
CA VAL A 225 5.78 -1.08 20.81
C VAL A 225 5.69 -2.14 19.72
N LYS A 226 5.77 -1.77 18.43
CA LYS A 226 5.60 -2.65 17.25
C LYS A 226 6.19 -4.05 17.46
N PHE A 227 7.48 -4.13 17.79
CA PHE A 227 8.20 -5.40 17.94
C PHE A 227 8.10 -6.03 19.35
N LYS A 228 7.64 -5.28 20.36
CA LYS A 228 7.50 -5.76 21.76
C LYS A 228 6.23 -6.59 21.97
N LEU A 229 5.29 -6.57 21.03
CA LEU A 229 4.05 -7.34 21.10
C LEU A 229 4.25 -8.83 20.78
N GLY A 230 5.39 -9.22 20.20
CA GLY A 230 5.72 -10.62 19.89
C GLY A 230 4.74 -11.28 18.91
N MET A 231 4.44 -10.59 17.82
CA MET A 231 3.73 -11.09 16.63
C MET A 231 4.74 -11.57 15.60
N ASP A 232 4.38 -12.57 14.79
CA ASP A 232 5.25 -13.08 13.72
C ASP A 232 5.45 -12.03 12.59
N PHE A 233 4.42 -11.23 12.30
CA PHE A 233 4.47 -10.15 11.31
C PHE A 233 3.87 -8.85 11.89
N PRO A 234 4.62 -8.03 12.64
CA PRO A 234 4.09 -6.84 13.32
C PRO A 234 3.59 -5.76 12.35
N ASN A 235 2.26 -5.66 12.20
CA ASN A 235 1.60 -4.65 11.36
C ASN A 235 0.26 -4.20 11.97
N LEU A 236 -0.30 -3.11 11.45
CA LEU A 236 -1.66 -2.65 11.76
C LEU A 236 -2.61 -2.96 10.58
N PRO A 237 -3.86 -3.37 10.84
CA PRO A 237 -4.41 -3.76 12.15
C PRO A 237 -3.89 -5.12 12.64
N TYR A 238 -4.00 -5.35 13.95
CA TYR A 238 -3.79 -6.65 14.60
C TYR A 238 -4.93 -6.98 15.58
N LEU A 239 -5.10 -8.26 15.90
CA LEU A 239 -5.95 -8.76 16.98
C LEU A 239 -5.12 -9.61 17.96
N VAL A 240 -5.41 -9.50 19.27
CA VAL A 240 -4.88 -10.40 20.30
C VAL A 240 -6.04 -11.10 21.00
N ASP A 241 -6.04 -12.44 21.02
CA ASP A 241 -7.06 -13.28 21.66
C ASP A 241 -6.36 -14.41 22.44
N GLY A 242 -6.11 -14.14 23.73
CA GLY A 242 -5.27 -14.96 24.59
C GLY A 242 -3.84 -15.06 24.05
N ASN A 243 -3.39 -16.29 23.78
CA ASN A 243 -2.07 -16.55 23.21
C ASN A 243 -1.99 -16.29 21.69
N ARG A 244 -3.11 -16.02 21.01
CA ARG A 244 -3.14 -15.79 19.56
C ARG A 244 -2.93 -14.32 19.27
N LYS A 245 -2.03 -14.02 18.33
CA LYS A 245 -1.71 -12.66 17.88
C LYS A 245 -1.76 -12.66 16.36
N ILE A 246 -2.71 -11.94 15.79
CA ILE A 246 -3.13 -12.10 14.39
C ILE A 246 -3.01 -10.73 13.71
N PRO A 247 -1.95 -10.48 12.93
CA PRO A 247 -1.90 -9.33 12.03
C PRO A 247 -2.73 -9.59 10.76
N GLN A 248 -2.83 -8.59 9.89
CA GLN A 248 -3.55 -8.61 8.59
C GLN A 248 -5.08 -8.66 8.71
N SER A 249 -5.76 -7.70 8.06
CA SER A 249 -7.18 -7.47 8.28
C SER A 249 -8.06 -8.66 7.86
N ASN A 250 -7.85 -9.24 6.67
CA ASN A 250 -8.60 -10.41 6.21
C ASN A 250 -8.36 -11.65 7.09
N ALA A 251 -7.15 -11.82 7.64
CA ALA A 251 -6.84 -12.93 8.55
C ALA A 251 -7.58 -12.79 9.89
N ILE A 252 -7.66 -11.56 10.42
CA ILE A 252 -8.47 -11.20 11.60
C ILE A 252 -9.95 -11.46 11.34
N MET A 253 -10.49 -11.00 10.20
CA MET A 253 -11.89 -11.23 9.82
C MET A 253 -12.21 -12.72 9.75
N ARG A 254 -11.40 -13.50 9.04
CA ARG A 254 -11.58 -14.96 8.94
C ARG A 254 -11.42 -15.67 10.30
N TYR A 255 -10.59 -15.16 11.21
CA TYR A 255 -10.49 -15.70 12.57
C TYR A 255 -11.77 -15.49 13.38
N ILE A 256 -12.27 -14.26 13.45
CA ILE A 256 -13.53 -13.94 14.14
C ILE A 256 -14.67 -14.73 13.50
N ALA A 257 -14.77 -14.72 12.17
CA ALA A 257 -15.81 -15.42 11.43
C ALA A 257 -15.89 -16.92 11.73
N ARG A 258 -14.74 -17.60 11.88
CA ARG A 258 -14.69 -19.03 12.27
C ARG A 258 -15.21 -19.28 13.68
N LYS A 259 -15.06 -18.35 14.63
CA LYS A 259 -15.62 -18.49 15.99
C LYS A 259 -17.15 -18.47 16.00
N HIS A 260 -17.77 -17.87 14.99
CA HIS A 260 -19.23 -17.61 14.91
C HIS A 260 -19.92 -18.26 13.69
N ASN A 261 -19.26 -19.19 13.00
CA ASN A 261 -19.75 -19.88 11.79
C ASN A 261 -20.12 -18.94 10.60
N MET A 262 -19.39 -17.83 10.43
CA MET A 262 -19.68 -16.78 9.44
C MET A 262 -18.81 -16.86 8.17
N CYS A 263 -18.31 -18.05 7.81
CA CYS A 263 -17.46 -18.30 6.63
C CYS A 263 -18.17 -18.99 5.46
N GLY A 264 -19.50 -19.17 5.53
CA GLY A 264 -20.25 -20.07 4.65
C GLY A 264 -20.29 -21.49 5.19
N GLU A 265 -21.43 -22.17 5.05
CA GLU A 265 -21.67 -23.51 5.58
C GLU A 265 -21.48 -24.58 4.49
N THR A 266 -21.87 -24.27 3.25
CA THR A 266 -21.66 -25.12 2.07
C THR A 266 -20.40 -24.72 1.29
N GLU A 267 -19.95 -25.58 0.38
CA GLU A 267 -18.78 -25.28 -0.45
C GLU A 267 -19.05 -24.12 -1.43
N ASP A 268 -20.22 -24.10 -2.06
CA ASP A 268 -20.69 -22.98 -2.90
C ASP A 268 -20.71 -21.64 -2.16
N GLU A 269 -21.02 -21.65 -0.86
CA GLU A 269 -21.00 -20.44 -0.03
C GLU A 269 -19.57 -19.99 0.29
N LYS A 270 -18.65 -20.91 0.58
CA LYS A 270 -17.22 -20.59 0.77
C LYS A 270 -16.59 -20.03 -0.50
N ILE A 271 -16.89 -20.62 -1.66
CA ILE A 271 -16.46 -20.11 -2.96
C ILE A 271 -16.96 -18.66 -3.17
N ARG A 272 -18.21 -18.35 -2.80
CA ARG A 272 -18.73 -16.97 -2.86
C ARG A 272 -18.02 -16.03 -1.90
N VAL A 273 -17.70 -16.48 -0.68
CA VAL A 273 -16.89 -15.72 0.29
C VAL A 273 -15.51 -15.41 -0.26
N ASP A 274 -14.80 -16.41 -0.78
CA ASP A 274 -13.42 -16.25 -1.25
C ASP A 274 -13.33 -15.38 -2.50
N VAL A 275 -14.22 -15.56 -3.48
CA VAL A 275 -14.29 -14.70 -4.67
C VAL A 275 -14.59 -13.26 -4.28
N LEU A 276 -15.56 -13.04 -3.40
CA LEU A 276 -15.98 -11.68 -3.04
C LEU A 276 -14.98 -10.97 -2.13
N GLU A 277 -14.27 -11.68 -1.23
CA GLU A 277 -13.22 -11.06 -0.40
C GLU A 277 -12.08 -10.50 -1.28
N ASN A 278 -11.68 -11.23 -2.32
CA ASN A 278 -10.65 -10.79 -3.25
C ASN A 278 -11.15 -9.63 -4.14
N GLN A 279 -12.37 -9.73 -4.69
CA GLN A 279 -12.96 -8.64 -5.48
C GLN A 279 -13.18 -7.36 -4.65
N ALA A 280 -13.55 -7.51 -3.37
CA ALA A 280 -13.65 -6.42 -2.41
C ALA A 280 -12.27 -5.76 -2.17
N MET A 281 -11.21 -6.56 -2.06
CA MET A 281 -9.85 -6.04 -1.93
C MET A 281 -9.45 -5.25 -3.18
N ASP A 282 -9.72 -5.71 -4.40
CA ASP A 282 -9.37 -4.93 -5.59
C ASP A 282 -10.15 -3.60 -5.69
N LEU A 283 -11.44 -3.56 -5.29
CA LEU A 283 -12.17 -2.29 -5.11
C LEU A 283 -11.52 -1.39 -4.06
N ARG A 284 -11.15 -1.95 -2.90
CA ARG A 284 -10.49 -1.22 -1.80
C ARG A 284 -9.20 -0.55 -2.27
N LEU A 285 -8.37 -1.29 -2.98
CA LEU A 285 -7.10 -0.82 -3.50
C LEU A 285 -7.29 0.30 -4.53
N ALA A 286 -8.38 0.24 -5.31
CA ALA A 286 -8.83 1.32 -6.20
C ALA A 286 -9.51 2.50 -5.46
N PHE A 287 -9.85 2.38 -4.17
CA PHE A 287 -10.39 3.46 -3.36
C PHE A 287 -9.34 4.20 -2.54
N ILE A 288 -8.41 3.48 -1.89
CA ILE A 288 -7.18 4.07 -1.30
C ILE A 288 -6.49 4.90 -2.38
N LYS A 289 -6.40 4.34 -3.60
CA LYS A 289 -7.02 4.91 -4.80
C LYS A 289 -7.09 6.42 -4.91
N LEU A 290 -8.30 6.79 -5.24
CA LEU A 290 -8.73 8.16 -5.39
C LEU A 290 -8.41 9.01 -4.15
N THR A 291 -8.29 8.40 -2.97
CA THR A 291 -8.34 9.15 -1.73
C THR A 291 -6.99 9.56 -1.17
N TYR A 292 -5.92 8.81 -1.36
CA TYR A 292 -4.59 9.23 -0.91
C TYR A 292 -3.86 10.09 -1.95
N LEU A 293 -4.06 9.81 -3.24
CA LEU A 293 -3.08 10.20 -4.26
C LEU A 293 -3.65 10.96 -5.47
N ASN A 294 -4.88 10.67 -5.90
CA ASN A 294 -5.50 11.24 -7.11
C ASN A 294 -6.98 11.66 -6.87
N ILE A 295 -7.29 12.56 -5.93
CA ILE A 295 -8.71 12.91 -5.64
C ILE A 295 -9.41 13.67 -6.76
N ASP A 296 -8.63 14.35 -7.60
CA ASP A 296 -9.02 15.00 -8.85
C ASP A 296 -9.70 14.04 -9.85
N GLN A 297 -9.24 12.77 -9.93
CA GLN A 297 -9.77 11.73 -10.83
C GLN A 297 -11.18 11.24 -10.46
N LYS A 298 -11.80 11.83 -9.43
CA LYS A 298 -13.10 11.42 -8.89
C LYS A 298 -14.16 11.22 -9.99
N PRO A 299 -14.32 12.12 -10.99
CA PRO A 299 -15.35 11.94 -12.02
C PRO A 299 -15.20 10.65 -12.83
N ASP A 300 -13.99 10.24 -13.19
CA ASP A 300 -13.75 9.03 -13.99
C ASP A 300 -13.70 7.77 -13.14
N TYR A 301 -13.27 7.89 -11.89
CA TYR A 301 -13.46 6.84 -10.89
C TYR A 301 -14.94 6.48 -10.74
N LEU A 302 -15.81 7.50 -10.62
CA LEU A 302 -17.25 7.31 -10.45
C LEU A 302 -17.94 6.70 -11.67
N LYS A 303 -17.45 6.95 -12.90
CA LYS A 303 -17.93 6.25 -14.11
C LYS A 303 -17.67 4.75 -14.03
N ASN A 304 -16.42 4.37 -13.75
CA ASN A 304 -16.02 2.96 -13.64
C ASN A 304 -16.65 2.26 -12.43
N LEU A 305 -16.84 3.00 -11.34
CA LEU A 305 -17.54 2.54 -10.14
C LEU A 305 -18.96 2.04 -10.46
N GLN A 306 -19.71 2.66 -11.38
CA GLN A 306 -21.03 2.15 -11.78
C GLN A 306 -20.94 0.75 -12.40
N CYS A 307 -19.92 0.47 -13.21
CA CYS A 307 -19.70 -0.87 -13.77
C CYS A 307 -19.36 -1.90 -12.69
N THR A 308 -18.47 -1.54 -11.75
CA THR A 308 -18.07 -2.42 -10.63
C THR A 308 -19.23 -2.66 -9.66
N LEU A 309 -20.00 -1.63 -9.32
CA LEU A 309 -21.23 -1.74 -8.53
C LEU A 309 -22.29 -2.59 -9.24
N LYS A 310 -22.38 -2.54 -10.57
CA LYS A 310 -23.25 -3.47 -11.31
C LYS A 310 -22.79 -4.91 -11.13
N GLN A 311 -21.49 -5.20 -11.18
CA GLN A 311 -20.98 -6.57 -10.93
C GLN A 311 -21.34 -7.07 -9.52
N PHE A 312 -21.19 -6.23 -8.49
CA PHE A 312 -21.61 -6.58 -7.13
C PHE A 312 -23.14 -6.73 -7.00
N SER A 313 -23.92 -5.89 -7.69
CA SER A 313 -25.38 -5.98 -7.77
C SER A 313 -25.83 -7.28 -8.44
N ASP A 314 -25.23 -7.65 -9.56
CA ASP A 314 -25.49 -8.91 -10.28
C ASP A 314 -25.09 -10.12 -9.43
N PHE A 315 -23.93 -10.06 -8.76
CA PHE A 315 -23.44 -11.13 -7.88
C PHE A 315 -24.34 -11.35 -6.66
N LEU A 316 -24.79 -10.28 -5.99
CA LEU A 316 -25.80 -10.34 -4.92
C LEU A 316 -27.12 -10.92 -5.47
N GLY A 317 -27.56 -10.42 -6.63
CA GLY A 317 -28.80 -10.81 -7.28
C GLY A 317 -30.01 -10.55 -6.37
N GLY A 318 -30.81 -11.60 -6.13
CA GLY A 318 -31.96 -11.59 -5.23
C GLY A 318 -31.68 -12.10 -3.80
N ARG A 319 -30.43 -12.36 -3.42
CA ARG A 319 -30.10 -12.91 -2.09
C ARG A 319 -30.25 -11.87 -0.98
N LYS A 320 -30.44 -12.34 0.25
CA LYS A 320 -30.53 -11.50 1.46
C LYS A 320 -29.17 -10.96 1.91
N TRP A 321 -28.11 -11.72 1.68
CA TRP A 321 -26.70 -11.37 1.89
C TRP A 321 -25.91 -11.83 0.67
N PHE A 322 -24.67 -11.39 0.50
CA PHE A 322 -23.89 -11.68 -0.71
C PHE A 322 -23.72 -13.20 -0.96
N VAL A 323 -23.63 -13.97 0.11
CA VAL A 323 -23.38 -15.41 0.07
C VAL A 323 -24.68 -16.23 0.00
N GLY A 324 -25.73 -15.81 0.70
CA GLY A 324 -26.99 -16.56 0.86
C GLY A 324 -28.01 -15.87 1.76
N ASP A 325 -28.76 -16.65 2.55
CA ASP A 325 -29.74 -16.13 3.52
C ASP A 325 -29.14 -15.78 4.90
N LYS A 326 -27.95 -16.32 5.18
CA LYS A 326 -27.12 -16.03 6.36
C LYS A 326 -26.05 -15.00 6.01
N ILE A 327 -25.78 -14.10 6.96
CA ILE A 327 -24.72 -13.10 6.82
C ILE A 327 -23.35 -13.74 7.11
N THR A 328 -22.34 -13.29 6.38
CA THR A 328 -20.96 -13.78 6.48
C THR A 328 -20.02 -12.60 6.69
N PHE A 329 -18.74 -12.87 7.00
CA PHE A 329 -17.79 -11.77 7.24
C PHE A 329 -17.54 -10.89 5.99
N VAL A 330 -17.74 -11.42 4.78
CA VAL A 330 -17.51 -10.63 3.55
C VAL A 330 -18.59 -9.56 3.35
N ASP A 331 -19.79 -9.74 3.92
CA ASP A 331 -20.82 -8.69 3.95
C ASP A 331 -20.35 -7.44 4.72
N PHE A 332 -19.45 -7.60 5.70
CA PHE A 332 -18.86 -6.49 6.48
C PHE A 332 -17.77 -5.77 5.71
N VAL A 333 -16.91 -6.52 4.99
CA VAL A 333 -15.89 -5.98 4.10
C VAL A 333 -16.56 -5.17 2.98
N MET A 334 -17.63 -5.72 2.38
CA MET A 334 -18.40 -5.04 1.36
C MET A 334 -19.22 -3.86 1.89
N TYR A 335 -19.82 -3.95 3.09
CA TYR A 335 -20.54 -2.83 3.68
C TYR A 335 -19.62 -1.62 3.87
N GLU A 336 -18.44 -1.80 4.46
CA GLU A 336 -17.47 -0.71 4.67
C GLU A 336 -17.08 -0.08 3.32
N LEU A 337 -16.77 -0.89 2.31
CA LEU A 337 -16.43 -0.37 0.98
C LEU A 337 -17.61 0.39 0.34
N LEU A 338 -18.82 -0.15 0.39
CA LEU A 338 -19.99 0.53 -0.15
C LEU A 338 -20.31 1.83 0.62
N ASP A 339 -20.00 1.92 1.92
CA ASP A 339 -20.13 3.14 2.71
C ASP A 339 -19.03 4.17 2.40
N GLU A 340 -17.77 3.74 2.28
CA GLU A 340 -16.64 4.55 1.80
C GLU A 340 -16.96 5.21 0.44
N HIS A 341 -17.54 4.43 -0.48
CA HIS A 341 -17.96 4.90 -1.81
C HIS A 341 -19.20 5.80 -1.76
N ARG A 342 -20.13 5.56 -0.84
CA ARG A 342 -21.28 6.44 -0.58
C ARG A 342 -20.87 7.76 0.08
N ALA A 343 -19.84 7.75 0.91
CA ALA A 343 -19.25 8.97 1.48
C ALA A 343 -18.51 9.78 0.39
N LEU A 344 -17.84 9.10 -0.54
CA LEU A 344 -17.23 9.72 -1.71
C LEU A 344 -18.28 10.29 -2.67
N GLU A 345 -19.28 9.51 -3.06
CA GLU A 345 -20.37 9.92 -3.93
C GLU A 345 -21.72 9.42 -3.40
N PRO A 346 -22.53 10.30 -2.76
CA PRO A 346 -23.79 9.93 -2.13
C PRO A 346 -24.79 9.21 -3.03
N LYS A 347 -24.72 9.44 -4.35
CA LYS A 347 -25.62 8.82 -5.33
C LYS A 347 -25.10 7.56 -6.00
N CYS A 348 -23.87 7.10 -5.70
CA CYS A 348 -23.26 6.00 -6.45
C CYS A 348 -24.09 4.70 -6.44
N LEU A 349 -24.91 4.47 -5.42
CA LEU A 349 -25.77 3.29 -5.33
C LEU A 349 -27.17 3.46 -5.96
N GLU A 350 -27.58 4.66 -6.41
CA GLU A 350 -28.99 4.97 -6.73
C GLU A 350 -29.62 4.03 -7.79
N ASN A 351 -28.81 3.58 -8.75
CA ASN A 351 -29.22 2.65 -9.80
C ASN A 351 -29.32 1.18 -9.34
N PHE A 352 -28.79 0.84 -8.15
CA PHE A 352 -28.64 -0.53 -7.65
C PHE A 352 -29.53 -0.74 -6.43
N LYS A 353 -30.84 -0.94 -6.66
CA LYS A 353 -31.83 -1.10 -5.57
C LYS A 353 -31.44 -2.18 -4.57
N ASN A 354 -30.93 -3.33 -5.04
CA ASN A 354 -30.54 -4.44 -4.17
C ASN A 354 -29.31 -4.13 -3.29
N LEU A 355 -28.33 -3.36 -3.78
CA LEU A 355 -27.21 -2.86 -2.96
C LEU A 355 -27.69 -1.81 -1.96
N ASN A 356 -28.57 -0.91 -2.35
CA ASN A 356 -29.22 0.03 -1.42
C ASN A 356 -30.01 -0.69 -0.31
N ASP A 357 -30.76 -1.74 -0.67
CA ASP A 357 -31.50 -2.56 0.27
C ASP A 357 -30.57 -3.39 1.17
N LEU A 358 -29.41 -3.84 0.67
CA LEU A 358 -28.36 -4.48 1.47
C LEU A 358 -27.78 -3.51 2.50
N MET A 359 -27.40 -2.29 2.10
CA MET A 359 -26.88 -1.27 3.02
C MET A 359 -27.88 -0.98 4.16
N LYS A 360 -29.14 -0.71 3.81
CA LYS A 360 -30.21 -0.49 4.79
C LYS A 360 -30.44 -1.70 5.70
N ARG A 361 -30.36 -2.92 5.16
CA ARG A 361 -30.51 -4.17 5.92
C ARG A 361 -29.36 -4.38 6.90
N PHE A 362 -28.14 -4.05 6.51
CA PHE A 362 -26.94 -4.11 7.35
C PHE A 362 -27.00 -3.07 8.47
N GLU A 363 -27.32 -1.81 8.14
CA GLU A 363 -27.51 -0.70 9.09
C GLU A 363 -28.65 -0.97 10.09
N ALA A 364 -29.66 -1.76 9.70
CA ALA A 364 -30.78 -2.15 10.55
C ALA A 364 -30.52 -3.39 11.43
N LEU A 365 -29.37 -4.06 11.32
CA LEU A 365 -28.98 -5.12 12.25
C LEU A 365 -28.84 -4.52 13.65
N GLU A 366 -29.59 -5.02 14.63
CA GLU A 366 -29.74 -4.42 15.98
C GLU A 366 -28.41 -3.95 16.60
N ARG A 367 -27.38 -4.81 16.59
CA ARG A 367 -26.06 -4.50 17.14
C ARG A 367 -25.27 -3.48 16.30
N ILE A 368 -25.38 -3.51 14.97
CA ILE A 368 -24.78 -2.49 14.09
C ILE A 368 -25.50 -1.15 14.29
N ALA A 369 -26.83 -1.15 14.30
CA ALA A 369 -27.64 0.04 14.56
C ALA A 369 -27.34 0.67 15.94
N ALA A 370 -27.07 -0.15 16.95
CA ALA A 370 -26.64 0.30 18.27
C ALA A 370 -25.20 0.86 18.25
N TYR A 371 -24.26 0.15 17.62
CA TYR A 371 -22.87 0.58 17.48
C TYR A 371 -22.75 1.91 16.72
N MET A 372 -23.42 2.06 15.57
CA MET A 372 -23.42 3.27 14.74
C MET A 372 -24.04 4.50 15.43
N LYS A 373 -24.88 4.30 16.46
CA LYS A 373 -25.41 5.36 17.33
C LYS A 373 -24.53 5.63 18.55
N SER A 374 -23.56 4.76 18.84
CA SER A 374 -22.67 4.88 19.99
C SER A 374 -21.49 5.81 19.68
N PRO A 375 -20.89 6.46 20.69
CA PRO A 375 -19.69 7.29 20.50
C PRO A 375 -18.43 6.50 20.10
N ARG A 376 -18.52 5.16 20.00
CA ARG A 376 -17.40 4.29 19.58
C ARG A 376 -17.32 4.12 18.05
N PHE A 377 -18.37 4.47 17.30
CA PHE A 377 -18.37 4.32 15.85
C PHE A 377 -17.61 5.47 15.17
N MET A 378 -16.43 5.14 14.63
CA MET A 378 -15.66 6.07 13.79
C MET A 378 -16.21 6.06 12.36
N LYS A 379 -16.95 7.11 12.01
CA LYS A 379 -17.45 7.37 10.65
C LYS A 379 -16.42 8.07 9.76
N CYS A 380 -15.64 8.97 10.36
CA CYS A 380 -14.48 9.63 9.80
C CYS A 380 -13.40 9.70 10.91
N PRO A 381 -12.11 9.81 10.57
CA PRO A 381 -11.57 9.86 9.21
C PRO A 381 -11.60 8.47 8.54
N ILE A 382 -11.79 8.46 7.22
CA ILE A 382 -11.78 7.24 6.40
C ILE A 382 -10.33 6.82 6.11
N ASN A 383 -9.46 7.81 5.91
CA ASN A 383 -8.05 7.63 5.58
C ASN A 383 -7.17 8.35 6.60
N ASN A 384 -5.87 8.03 6.60
CA ASN A 384 -4.93 8.67 7.51
C ASN A 384 -4.62 10.12 7.08
N ARG A 385 -4.01 10.91 7.97
CA ARG A 385 -3.76 12.36 7.87
C ARG A 385 -2.96 12.80 6.64
N MET A 386 -2.32 11.87 5.94
CA MET A 386 -1.58 12.08 4.69
C MET A 386 -2.48 12.09 3.44
N ALA A 387 -3.66 11.46 3.49
CA ALA A 387 -4.51 11.22 2.32
C ALA A 387 -5.21 12.47 1.79
N GLN A 388 -5.23 12.72 0.48
CA GLN A 388 -5.92 13.89 -0.09
C GLN A 388 -7.42 14.02 0.26
N TRP A 389 -8.11 12.93 0.59
CA TRP A 389 -9.54 12.92 0.93
C TRP A 389 -9.87 11.98 2.09
N GLY A 390 -10.85 12.38 2.92
CA GLY A 390 -11.33 11.59 4.05
C GLY A 390 -10.37 11.58 5.25
N LYS A 391 -9.53 12.63 5.41
CA LYS A 391 -8.70 12.91 6.59
C LYS A 391 -9.50 13.21 7.86
#